data_AF-A0AAJ2B093-F1
#
_entry.id   AF-A0AAJ2B093-F1
#
_cell.length_a   1.000
_cell.length_b   1.000
_cell.length_c   1.000
_cell.angle_alpha   90.00
_cell.angle_beta   90.00
_cell.angle_gamma   90.00
#
_symmetry.space_group_name_H-M   'P 1'
#
loop_
_entity.id
_entity.type
_entity.pdbx_description
1 polymer ?
#
loop_
_entity_poly.entity_id
_entity_poly.type
_entity_poly.pdbx_seq_one_letter_code
_entity_poly.pdbx_strand_id
1 'polypeptide(L)'
;MNRREFLSVASVVAVQPVTLCRASEARRPIRALVLVDFNGGNDGLNTVIPFADARYHALRPTLAIPRDQALRIDERTGLHPALRPLMAAWHAGECAIVQGVGYAQPNRSHYRAQQIWHTASEANEYRRDAWLARFQASQTAPVHPASAPFDTRSFTTSCKAAASAIVANRAQKGVTVIRLTLDGFDTHEHQAARHASLLAQFADGIASLRSALLATADWRSTLVMTRSEFGRSARENDTRGTEHGAAAPQFVLGGAVRGGLFGEAPRLDALDAEGGLTADVDFRRLCATALDGCWNVDPATILGRPFEPLPLLRA
;
A
#
# COMPACT_ATOMS: atom_id res chain seq x y z
N MET A 1 7.73 -24.68 -76.54
CA MET A 1 8.44 -23.95 -75.46
C MET A 1 8.14 -22.46 -75.59
N ASN A 2 7.88 -21.79 -74.45
CA ASN A 2 7.72 -20.34 -74.19
C ASN A 2 6.33 -19.72 -74.39
N ARG A 3 5.82 -18.83 -73.53
CA ARG A 3 6.03 -18.45 -72.11
C ARG A 3 5.07 -17.27 -71.86
N ARG A 4 4.33 -17.27 -70.74
CA ARG A 4 3.64 -16.13 -70.08
C ARG A 4 2.18 -15.83 -70.49
N GLU A 5 1.27 -16.71 -70.09
CA GLU A 5 0.01 -16.25 -69.48
C GLU A 5 0.21 -16.27 -67.97
N PHE A 6 0.13 -15.10 -67.35
CA PHE A 6 0.21 -14.93 -65.89
C PHE A 6 -1.22 -14.68 -65.40
N LEU A 7 -1.97 -15.77 -65.20
CA LEU A 7 -3.28 -15.70 -64.53
C LEU A 7 -3.05 -15.81 -63.03
N SER A 8 -3.37 -14.71 -62.35
CA SER A 8 -3.48 -14.55 -60.91
C SER A 8 -4.53 -15.53 -60.36
N VAL A 9 -4.10 -16.53 -59.59
CA VAL A 9 -4.98 -17.31 -58.71
C VAL A 9 -4.89 -16.69 -57.33
N ALA A 10 -5.88 -15.88 -56.99
CA ALA A 10 -6.07 -15.39 -55.63
C ALA A 10 -6.74 -16.49 -54.78
N SER A 11 -5.95 -17.20 -53.99
CA SER A 11 -6.46 -18.09 -52.93
C SER A 11 -6.82 -17.24 -51.71
N VAL A 12 -8.12 -17.06 -51.46
CA VAL A 12 -8.62 -16.49 -50.22
C VAL A 12 -8.48 -17.56 -49.13
N VAL A 13 -7.43 -17.44 -48.32
CA VAL A 13 -7.33 -18.17 -47.05
C VAL A 13 -8.11 -17.37 -46.01
N ALA A 14 -9.27 -17.90 -45.60
CA ALA A 14 -10.02 -17.36 -44.48
C ALA A 14 -9.24 -17.61 -43.18
N VAL A 15 -8.46 -16.62 -42.74
CA VAL A 15 -7.86 -16.63 -41.40
C VAL A 15 -8.98 -16.33 -40.40
N GLN A 16 -9.57 -17.37 -39.84
CA GLN A 16 -10.42 -17.22 -38.66
C GLN A 16 -9.54 -16.69 -37.52
N PRO A 17 -9.94 -15.61 -36.82
CA PRO A 17 -9.23 -15.18 -35.63
C PRO A 17 -9.35 -16.31 -34.60
N VAL A 18 -8.24 -16.97 -34.30
CA VAL A 18 -8.15 -17.81 -33.10
C VAL A 18 -8.17 -16.85 -31.92
N THR A 19 -9.37 -16.60 -31.40
CA THR A 19 -9.53 -15.94 -30.11
C THR A 19 -8.98 -16.92 -29.08
N LEU A 20 -7.70 -16.79 -28.74
CA LEU A 20 -7.16 -17.37 -27.51
C LEU A 20 -7.94 -16.73 -26.36
N CYS A 21 -9.01 -17.39 -25.93
CA CYS A 21 -9.50 -17.23 -24.56
C CYS A 21 -8.31 -17.59 -23.66
N ARG A 22 -7.56 -16.57 -23.23
CA ARG A 22 -6.81 -16.68 -21.99
C ARG A 22 -7.86 -16.95 -20.94
N ALA A 23 -8.00 -18.22 -20.55
CA ALA A 23 -8.56 -18.52 -19.26
C ALA A 23 -7.76 -17.68 -18.28
N SER A 24 -8.40 -16.69 -17.66
CA SER A 24 -7.84 -16.04 -16.48
C SER A 24 -7.50 -17.19 -15.54
N GLU A 25 -6.22 -17.38 -15.22
CA GLU A 25 -5.90 -18.22 -14.07
C GLU A 25 -6.74 -17.68 -12.91
N ALA A 26 -7.45 -18.58 -12.23
CA ALA A 26 -8.27 -18.20 -11.11
C ALA A 26 -7.32 -17.77 -9.99
N ARG A 27 -7.35 -16.48 -9.69
CA ARG A 27 -6.53 -15.87 -8.66
C ARG A 27 -6.61 -16.64 -7.36
N ARG A 28 -5.45 -17.05 -6.84
CA ARG A 28 -5.41 -17.74 -5.54
C ARG A 28 -6.03 -16.82 -4.48
N PRO A 29 -7.01 -17.30 -3.70
CA PRO A 29 -7.71 -16.45 -2.75
C PRO A 29 -6.75 -16.00 -1.64
N ILE A 30 -6.76 -14.70 -1.35
CA ILE A 30 -6.12 -14.17 -0.15
C ILE A 30 -6.93 -14.62 1.06
N ARG A 31 -6.25 -15.18 2.06
CA ARG A 31 -6.86 -15.73 3.28
C ARG A 31 -6.52 -14.95 4.53
N ALA A 32 -5.56 -14.03 4.45
CA ALA A 32 -5.23 -13.13 5.55
C ALA A 32 -4.99 -11.71 5.06
N LEU A 33 -5.59 -10.73 5.74
CA LEU A 33 -5.36 -9.30 5.55
C LEU A 33 -4.75 -8.72 6.84
N VAL A 34 -3.55 -8.17 6.74
CA VAL A 34 -2.90 -7.43 7.82
C VAL A 34 -2.91 -5.94 7.47
N LEU A 35 -3.68 -5.16 8.23
CA LEU A 35 -3.69 -3.70 8.13
C LEU A 35 -2.71 -3.11 9.14
N VAL A 36 -1.80 -2.25 8.69
CA VAL A 36 -0.79 -1.60 9.53
C VAL A 36 -1.04 -0.10 9.55
N ASP A 37 -1.41 0.43 10.71
CA ASP A 37 -1.69 1.85 10.88
C ASP A 37 -0.44 2.62 11.32
N PHE A 38 0.00 3.56 10.51
CA PHE A 38 1.00 4.57 10.87
C PHE A 38 0.30 5.76 11.50
N ASN A 39 0.22 5.73 12.83
CA ASN A 39 -0.42 6.77 13.61
C ASN A 39 0.53 7.96 13.78
N GLY A 40 0.07 9.09 13.31
CA GLY A 40 0.77 10.35 13.26
C GLY A 40 0.82 10.92 11.85
N GLY A 41 0.75 10.15 10.77
CA GLY A 41 0.94 10.67 9.43
C GLY A 41 2.41 10.61 9.01
N ASN A 42 2.73 9.61 8.20
CA ASN A 42 4.09 9.27 7.79
C ASN A 42 4.70 10.32 6.85
N ASP A 43 5.98 10.69 7.07
CA ASP A 43 6.72 11.53 6.14
C ASP A 43 7.03 10.76 4.85
N GLY A 44 6.26 11.06 3.81
CA GLY A 44 6.39 10.41 2.52
C GLY A 44 7.72 10.65 1.83
N LEU A 45 8.26 11.87 1.90
CA LEU A 45 9.50 12.25 1.20
C LEU A 45 10.76 11.70 1.87
N ASN A 46 10.67 11.35 3.15
CA ASN A 46 11.71 10.61 3.85
C ASN A 46 11.42 9.11 3.96
N THR A 47 10.30 8.61 3.41
CA THR A 47 10.02 7.16 3.29
C THR A 47 10.38 6.66 1.90
N VAL A 48 9.85 7.34 0.88
CA VAL A 48 10.10 7.11 -0.55
C VAL A 48 10.71 8.40 -1.09
N ILE A 49 12.04 8.38 -1.25
CA ILE A 49 12.89 9.54 -1.43
C ILE A 49 13.05 9.84 -2.93
N PRO A 50 12.54 10.98 -3.44
CA PRO A 50 12.76 11.41 -4.82
C PRO A 50 14.14 12.08 -4.96
N PHE A 51 15.23 11.36 -4.67
CA PHE A 51 16.58 11.92 -4.57
C PHE A 51 17.09 12.59 -5.86
N ALA A 52 16.50 12.27 -7.03
CA ALA A 52 16.88 12.89 -8.29
C ALA A 52 16.25 14.27 -8.51
N ASP A 53 15.31 14.67 -7.66
CA ASP A 53 14.70 15.99 -7.68
C ASP A 53 15.46 16.94 -6.74
N ALA A 54 16.14 17.93 -7.31
CA ALA A 54 16.91 18.90 -6.53
C ALA A 54 16.04 19.69 -5.51
N ARG A 55 14.73 19.81 -5.76
CA ARG A 55 13.81 20.47 -4.82
C ARG A 55 13.67 19.71 -3.51
N TYR A 56 13.87 18.39 -3.51
CA TYR A 56 13.84 17.59 -2.29
C TYR A 56 14.85 18.12 -1.27
N HIS A 57 16.11 18.29 -1.68
CA HIS A 57 17.15 18.84 -0.82
C HIS A 57 16.90 20.31 -0.43
N ALA A 58 16.35 21.12 -1.36
CA ALA A 58 16.01 22.51 -1.07
C ALA A 58 14.85 22.66 -0.08
N LEU A 59 13.90 21.74 -0.09
CA LEU A 59 12.76 21.68 0.83
C LEU A 59 13.10 21.03 2.17
N ARG A 60 14.17 20.22 2.21
CA ARG A 60 14.62 19.45 3.38
C ARG A 60 16.10 19.71 3.75
N PRO A 61 16.54 20.95 4.04
CA PRO A 61 17.95 21.23 4.36
C PRO A 61 18.59 20.36 5.44
N THR A 62 17.83 19.92 6.45
CA THR A 62 18.33 19.11 7.57
C THR A 62 17.81 17.67 7.53
N LEU A 63 16.71 17.40 6.82
CA LEU A 63 16.07 16.10 6.78
C LEU A 63 16.39 15.30 5.53
N ALA A 64 16.88 15.92 4.45
CA ALA A 64 17.12 15.21 3.20
C ALA A 64 18.12 14.06 3.36
N ILE A 65 17.76 12.89 2.83
CA ILE A 65 18.64 11.73 2.81
C ILE A 65 19.45 11.74 1.51
N PRO A 66 20.79 11.71 1.58
CA PRO A 66 21.65 11.65 0.40
C PRO A 66 21.39 10.43 -0.48
N ARG A 67 21.57 10.59 -1.80
CA ARG A 67 21.35 9.55 -2.81
C ARG A 67 22.12 8.25 -2.55
N ASP A 68 23.35 8.36 -2.06
CA ASP A 68 24.25 7.25 -1.76
C ASP A 68 23.88 6.49 -0.48
N GLN A 69 23.10 7.12 0.41
CA GLN A 69 22.56 6.47 1.61
C GLN A 69 21.22 5.79 1.33
N ALA A 70 20.40 6.36 0.43
CA ALA A 70 19.09 5.81 0.07
C ALA A 70 19.19 4.41 -0.57
N LEU A 71 18.23 3.55 -0.23
CA LEU A 71 18.09 2.23 -0.85
C LEU A 71 17.47 2.40 -2.23
N ARG A 72 18.30 2.44 -3.27
CA ARG A 72 17.82 2.68 -4.64
C ARG A 72 16.84 1.60 -5.08
N ILE A 73 15.66 2.04 -5.51
CA ILE A 73 14.62 1.17 -6.08
C ILE A 73 14.42 1.42 -7.59
N ASP A 74 14.84 2.58 -8.08
CA ASP A 74 15.03 2.89 -9.50
C ASP A 74 16.17 3.93 -9.70
N GLU A 75 16.20 4.58 -10.87
CA GLU A 75 17.20 5.60 -11.20
C GLU A 75 17.04 6.93 -10.46
N ARG A 76 15.81 7.25 -10.01
CA ARG A 76 15.34 8.54 -9.51
C ARG A 76 14.84 8.53 -8.06
N THR A 77 14.51 7.35 -7.55
CA THR A 77 13.76 7.11 -6.33
C THR A 77 14.47 6.05 -5.47
N GLY A 78 14.48 6.28 -4.16
CA GLY A 78 15.03 5.36 -3.17
C GLY A 78 14.12 5.20 -1.97
N LEU A 79 14.39 4.20 -1.12
CA LEU A 79 13.76 4.06 0.18
C LEU A 79 14.68 4.55 1.28
N HIS A 80 14.08 4.96 2.40
CA HIS A 80 14.81 5.25 3.63
C HIS A 80 15.75 4.09 4.00
N PRO A 81 17.00 4.32 4.44
CA PRO A 81 17.96 3.26 4.81
C PRO A 81 17.42 2.25 5.82
N ALA A 82 16.61 2.72 6.77
CA ALA A 82 15.93 1.90 7.78
C ALA A 82 14.97 0.85 7.21
N LEU A 83 14.50 1.01 5.96
CA LEU A 83 13.63 0.05 5.28
C LEU A 83 14.39 -1.13 4.66
N ARG A 84 15.70 -1.24 4.88
CA ARG A 84 16.55 -2.31 4.33
C ARG A 84 15.99 -3.73 4.52
N PRO A 85 15.38 -4.09 5.67
CA PRO A 85 14.75 -5.41 5.83
C PRO A 85 13.67 -5.73 4.79
N LEU A 86 13.01 -4.73 4.20
CA LEU A 86 11.98 -4.93 3.16
C LEU A 86 12.57 -5.21 1.78
N MET A 87 13.87 -4.99 1.56
CA MET A 87 14.48 -5.16 0.23
C MET A 87 14.39 -6.60 -0.28
N ALA A 88 14.35 -7.59 0.60
CA ALA A 88 14.11 -8.98 0.21
C ALA A 88 12.72 -9.18 -0.44
N ALA A 89 11.68 -8.53 0.08
CA ALA A 89 10.34 -8.55 -0.50
C ALA A 89 10.27 -7.72 -1.79
N TRP A 90 10.97 -6.59 -1.84
CA TRP A 90 11.11 -5.76 -3.04
C TRP A 90 11.75 -6.54 -4.19
N HIS A 91 12.90 -7.16 -3.97
CA HIS A 91 13.61 -7.94 -5.00
C HIS A 91 12.85 -9.21 -5.41
N ALA A 92 12.03 -9.78 -4.52
CA ALA A 92 11.12 -10.88 -4.87
C ALA A 92 9.90 -10.42 -5.71
N GLY A 93 9.74 -9.10 -5.93
CA GLY A 93 8.57 -8.53 -6.60
C GLY A 93 7.28 -8.71 -5.80
N GLU A 94 7.38 -8.79 -4.47
CA GLU A 94 6.28 -9.03 -3.52
C GLU A 94 5.97 -7.78 -2.67
N CYS A 95 6.58 -6.64 -3.00
CA CYS A 95 6.37 -5.35 -2.35
C CYS A 95 5.98 -4.30 -3.40
N ALA A 96 4.75 -3.79 -3.29
CA ALA A 96 4.25 -2.68 -4.05
C ALA A 96 4.23 -1.43 -3.16
N ILE A 97 4.60 -0.28 -3.73
CA ILE A 97 4.53 1.01 -3.06
C ILE A 97 3.63 1.91 -3.88
N VAL A 98 2.55 2.37 -3.29
CA VAL A 98 1.58 3.26 -3.91
C VAL A 98 1.87 4.68 -3.41
N GLN A 99 2.31 5.54 -4.31
CA GLN A 99 2.66 6.93 -4.00
C GLN A 99 1.43 7.84 -4.09
N GLY A 100 1.50 9.00 -3.43
CA GLY A 100 0.45 10.02 -3.51
C GLY A 100 -0.89 9.59 -2.93
N VAL A 101 -0.92 8.65 -1.97
CA VAL A 101 -2.18 8.16 -1.40
C VAL A 101 -2.73 9.15 -0.38
N GLY A 102 -3.99 9.54 -0.58
CA GLY A 102 -4.74 10.43 0.30
C GLY A 102 -6.21 10.50 -0.10
N TYR A 103 -6.86 11.64 0.13
CA TYR A 103 -8.25 11.90 -0.28
C TYR A 103 -8.46 13.40 -0.51
N ALA A 104 -9.51 13.74 -1.25
CA ALA A 104 -9.88 15.13 -1.50
C ALA A 104 -10.29 15.85 -0.20
N GLN A 105 -9.93 17.13 -0.09
CA GLN A 105 -10.22 17.96 1.09
C GLN A 105 -9.69 17.31 2.39
N PRO A 106 -8.38 17.09 2.50
CA PRO A 106 -7.76 16.37 3.60
C PRO A 106 -8.10 17.00 4.95
N ASN A 107 -8.43 16.18 5.94
CA ASN A 107 -8.68 16.62 7.30
C ASN A 107 -7.41 16.46 8.16
N ARG A 108 -6.97 17.53 8.81
CA ARG A 108 -5.74 17.55 9.63
C ARG A 108 -5.95 17.12 11.09
N SER A 109 -7.18 16.84 11.50
CA SER A 109 -7.41 16.21 12.80
C SER A 109 -7.09 14.72 12.69
N HIS A 110 -6.09 14.24 13.44
CA HIS A 110 -5.76 12.81 13.52
C HIS A 110 -7.01 11.95 13.75
N TYR A 111 -7.82 12.32 14.75
CA TYR A 111 -9.05 11.60 15.07
C TYR A 111 -9.98 11.50 13.86
N ARG A 112 -10.21 12.62 13.16
CA ARG A 112 -11.11 12.63 12.01
C ARG A 112 -10.53 11.91 10.80
N ALA A 113 -9.24 12.07 10.53
CA ALA A 113 -8.54 11.39 9.45
C ALA A 113 -8.54 9.86 9.64
N GLN A 114 -8.27 9.38 10.85
CA GLN A 114 -8.40 7.96 11.20
C GLN A 114 -9.82 7.44 10.98
N GLN A 115 -10.84 8.22 11.38
CA GLN A 115 -12.22 7.86 11.11
C GLN A 115 -12.49 7.72 9.62
N ILE A 116 -12.07 8.68 8.79
CA ILE A 116 -12.21 8.64 7.33
C ILE A 116 -11.61 7.35 6.75
N TRP A 117 -10.39 6.99 7.14
CA TRP A 117 -9.74 5.74 6.71
C TRP A 117 -10.43 4.48 7.22
N HIS A 118 -10.98 4.52 8.44
CA HIS A 118 -11.66 3.39 9.07
C HIS A 118 -13.04 3.13 8.45
N THR A 119 -13.76 4.18 8.10
CA THR A 119 -15.12 4.12 7.54
C THR A 119 -15.12 4.12 6.01
N ALA A 120 -14.00 4.49 5.38
CA ALA A 120 -13.91 4.82 3.96
C ALA A 120 -14.88 5.94 3.52
N SER A 121 -15.26 6.85 4.42
CA SER A 121 -16.22 7.94 4.16
C SER A 121 -15.56 9.15 3.51
N GLU A 122 -16.33 10.03 2.87
CA GLU A 122 -15.83 11.36 2.46
C GLU A 122 -15.40 12.24 3.64
N ALA A 123 -14.58 13.26 3.36
CA ALA A 123 -14.05 14.15 4.39
C ALA A 123 -15.16 14.82 5.22
N ASN A 124 -16.24 15.20 4.53
CA ASN A 124 -17.46 15.81 5.10
C ASN A 124 -18.52 14.79 5.56
N GLU A 125 -18.29 13.49 5.43
CA GLU A 125 -19.26 12.44 5.77
C GLU A 125 -18.90 11.75 7.09
N TYR A 126 -19.74 11.87 8.11
CA TYR A 126 -19.50 11.27 9.43
C TYR A 126 -20.24 9.95 9.58
N ARG A 127 -19.49 8.86 9.41
CA ARG A 127 -19.99 7.48 9.58
C ARG A 127 -19.54 6.90 10.92
N ARG A 128 -20.31 5.94 11.45
CA ARG A 128 -19.97 5.19 12.67
C ARG A 128 -19.51 3.76 12.37
N ASP A 129 -19.86 3.26 11.20
CA ASP A 129 -19.60 1.91 10.72
C ASP A 129 -18.33 1.85 9.87
N ALA A 130 -17.42 0.95 10.23
CA ALA A 130 -16.21 0.68 9.45
C ALA A 130 -16.56 0.01 8.12
N TRP A 131 -15.75 0.23 7.07
CA TRP A 131 -15.98 -0.49 5.80
C TRP A 131 -15.84 -2.00 5.96
N LEU A 132 -14.91 -2.46 6.81
CA LEU A 132 -14.78 -3.89 7.17
C LEU A 132 -16.00 -4.39 7.94
N ALA A 133 -16.61 -3.57 8.79
CA ALA A 133 -17.82 -3.94 9.53
C ALA A 133 -19.03 -4.03 8.59
N ARG A 134 -19.14 -3.13 7.61
CA ARG A 134 -20.16 -3.22 6.55
C ARG A 134 -19.99 -4.48 5.71
N PHE A 135 -18.76 -4.78 5.31
CA PHE A 135 -18.45 -6.04 4.64
C PHE A 135 -18.85 -7.23 5.50
N GLN A 136 -18.48 -7.27 6.78
CA GLN A 136 -18.87 -8.36 7.68
C GLN A 136 -20.39 -8.52 7.78
N ALA A 137 -21.14 -7.40 7.84
CA ALA A 137 -22.60 -7.41 7.85
C ALA A 137 -23.23 -7.85 6.53
N SER A 138 -22.53 -7.72 5.39
CA SER A 138 -23.01 -8.17 4.07
C SER A 138 -22.76 -9.65 3.82
N GLN A 139 -21.85 -10.30 4.57
CA GLN A 139 -21.54 -11.71 4.40
C GLN A 139 -22.56 -12.61 5.10
N THR A 140 -23.01 -13.65 4.40
CA THR A 140 -23.82 -14.74 4.97
C THR A 140 -22.97 -15.81 5.69
N ALA A 141 -21.64 -15.79 5.49
CA ALA A 141 -20.68 -16.69 6.11
C ALA A 141 -19.91 -16.00 7.25
N PRO A 142 -19.58 -16.70 8.35
CA PRO A 142 -18.88 -16.10 9.49
C PRO A 142 -17.49 -15.58 9.10
N VAL A 143 -17.22 -14.30 9.38
CA VAL A 143 -15.88 -13.74 9.40
C VAL A 143 -15.32 -13.95 10.80
N HIS A 144 -14.11 -14.48 10.92
CA HIS A 144 -13.45 -14.70 12.20
C HIS A 144 -12.58 -13.48 12.55
N PRO A 145 -13.05 -12.54 13.40
CA PRO A 145 -12.17 -11.50 13.92
C PRO A 145 -11.11 -12.17 14.80
N ALA A 146 -9.86 -12.15 14.35
CA ALA A 146 -8.73 -12.56 15.17
C ALA A 146 -8.16 -11.32 15.85
N SER A 147 -8.58 -11.06 17.09
CA SER A 147 -7.87 -10.15 17.98
C SER A 147 -6.76 -10.95 18.67
N ALA A 148 -5.52 -10.85 18.18
CA ALA A 148 -4.38 -11.26 18.98
C ALA A 148 -4.17 -10.20 20.09
N PRO A 149 -3.83 -10.56 21.33
CA PRO A 149 -3.35 -9.58 22.29
C PRO A 149 -2.06 -8.95 21.72
N PHE A 150 -2.16 -7.69 21.31
CA PHE A 150 -1.02 -6.95 20.77
C PHE A 150 -0.16 -6.48 21.92
N ASP A 151 1.09 -6.95 21.96
CA ASP A 151 2.07 -6.43 22.88
C ASP A 151 2.49 -5.04 22.38
N THR A 152 2.02 -3.99 23.08
CA THR A 152 2.34 -2.59 22.77
C THR A 152 3.83 -2.27 22.96
N ARG A 153 4.62 -3.18 23.56
CA ARG A 153 6.04 -2.94 23.83
C ARG A 153 6.93 -3.10 22.58
N SER A 154 6.50 -3.83 21.55
CA SER A 154 7.27 -3.96 20.30
C SER A 154 6.40 -4.35 19.10
N PHE A 155 6.48 -3.56 18.02
CA PHE A 155 5.82 -3.85 16.75
C PHE A 155 6.24 -5.21 16.17
N THR A 156 7.52 -5.59 16.29
CA THR A 156 8.03 -6.88 15.83
C THR A 156 7.39 -8.06 16.57
N THR A 157 7.15 -7.94 17.87
CA THR A 157 6.41 -8.95 18.65
C THR A 157 4.98 -9.08 18.15
N SER A 158 4.31 -7.96 17.88
CA SER A 158 2.96 -7.95 17.31
C SER A 158 2.91 -8.59 15.90
N CYS A 159 3.92 -8.39 15.06
CA CYS A 159 4.05 -9.08 13.78
C CYS A 159 4.24 -10.60 13.92
N LYS A 160 5.04 -11.05 14.89
CA LYS A 160 5.18 -12.50 15.18
C LYS A 160 3.88 -13.11 15.67
N ALA A 161 3.15 -12.42 16.54
CA ALA A 161 1.82 -12.84 16.99
C ALA A 161 0.82 -12.91 15.82
N ALA A 162 0.87 -11.94 14.90
CA ALA A 162 0.06 -11.95 13.70
C ALA A 162 0.35 -13.17 12.81
N ALA A 163 1.63 -13.53 12.63
CA ALA A 163 2.02 -14.74 11.89
C ALA A 163 1.40 -15.99 12.52
N SER A 164 1.55 -16.16 13.84
CA SER A 164 0.97 -17.29 14.57
C SER A 164 -0.56 -17.35 14.44
N ALA A 165 -1.24 -16.20 14.50
CA ALA A 165 -2.69 -16.12 14.32
C ALA A 165 -3.10 -16.53 12.89
N ILE A 166 -2.38 -16.09 11.86
CA ILE A 166 -2.66 -16.49 10.47
C ILE A 166 -2.53 -18.01 10.31
N VAL A 167 -1.43 -18.59 10.81
CA VAL A 167 -1.19 -20.04 10.74
C VAL A 167 -2.26 -20.82 11.50
N ALA A 168 -2.67 -20.35 12.69
CA ALA A 168 -3.70 -21.01 13.49
C ALA A 168 -5.08 -20.99 12.83
N ASN A 169 -5.40 -19.92 12.08
CA ASN A 169 -6.71 -19.75 11.44
C ASN A 169 -6.75 -20.25 9.98
N ARG A 170 -5.66 -20.79 9.41
CA ARG A 170 -5.57 -21.17 7.98
C ARG A 170 -6.62 -22.20 7.50
N ALA A 171 -7.14 -23.01 8.43
CA ALA A 171 -8.17 -24.02 8.17
C ALA A 171 -9.60 -23.48 8.30
N GLN A 172 -9.78 -22.28 8.86
CA GLN A 172 -11.10 -21.66 8.98
C GLN A 172 -11.61 -21.17 7.61
N LYS A 173 -12.94 -21.14 7.46
CA LYS A 173 -13.57 -20.52 6.29
C LYS A 173 -13.52 -19.00 6.44
N GLY A 174 -13.26 -18.29 5.36
CA GLY A 174 -13.18 -16.83 5.34
C GLY A 174 -11.75 -16.29 5.37
N VAL A 175 -11.62 -15.01 5.70
CA VAL A 175 -10.35 -14.26 5.71
C VAL A 175 -10.05 -13.81 7.13
N THR A 176 -8.84 -14.11 7.61
CA THR A 176 -8.32 -13.60 8.88
C THR A 176 -7.91 -12.14 8.71
N VAL A 177 -8.57 -11.23 9.42
CA VAL A 177 -8.22 -9.80 9.41
C VAL A 177 -7.50 -9.44 10.70
N ILE A 178 -6.30 -8.87 10.58
CA ILE A 178 -5.45 -8.45 11.69
C ILE A 178 -5.16 -6.95 11.52
N ARG A 179 -5.30 -6.18 12.60
CA ARG A 179 -4.93 -4.76 12.62
C ARG A 179 -3.75 -4.55 13.55
N LEU A 180 -2.68 -3.99 13.03
CA LEU A 180 -1.49 -3.56 13.77
C LEU A 180 -1.44 -2.04 13.77
N THR A 181 -0.89 -1.46 14.83
CA THR A 181 -0.68 -0.02 14.93
C THR A 181 0.77 0.24 15.29
N LEU A 182 1.38 1.20 14.61
CA LEU A 182 2.69 1.75 14.91
C LEU A 182 2.53 3.25 15.14
N ASP A 183 2.62 3.65 16.40
CA ASP A 183 2.44 5.03 16.84
C ASP A 183 3.74 5.84 16.74
N GLY A 184 3.57 7.16 16.65
CA GLY A 184 4.66 8.11 16.85
C GLY A 184 5.16 8.80 15.59
N PHE A 185 4.46 8.66 14.46
CA PHE A 185 4.74 9.41 13.23
C PHE A 185 4.34 10.89 13.32
N ASP A 186 3.84 11.35 14.49
CA ASP A 186 3.49 12.75 14.71
C ASP A 186 4.72 13.64 14.98
N THR A 187 5.56 13.80 13.95
CA THR A 187 6.91 14.34 14.10
C THR A 187 7.03 15.81 13.68
N HIS A 188 6.53 16.70 14.55
CA HIS A 188 6.61 18.16 14.37
C HIS A 188 7.97 18.77 14.71
N GLU A 189 8.87 18.02 15.34
CA GLU A 189 10.20 18.51 15.71
C GLU A 189 11.22 17.37 15.67
N HIS A 190 12.46 17.72 15.32
CA HIS A 190 13.64 16.84 15.39
C HIS A 190 13.38 15.42 14.84
N GLN A 191 12.72 15.33 13.69
CA GLN A 191 12.06 14.09 13.27
C GLN A 191 13.00 12.96 12.86
N ALA A 192 14.21 13.27 12.37
CA ALA A 192 15.06 12.34 11.63
C ALA A 192 15.28 11.00 12.36
N ALA A 193 15.74 11.04 13.62
CA ALA A 193 16.02 9.83 14.39
C ALA A 193 14.75 9.04 14.74
N ARG A 194 13.67 9.75 15.09
CA ARG A 194 12.38 9.14 15.45
C ARG A 194 11.75 8.45 14.24
N HIS A 195 11.68 9.14 13.10
CA HIS A 195 11.14 8.59 11.86
C HIS A 195 11.95 7.38 11.39
N ALA A 196 13.29 7.47 11.40
CA ALA A 196 14.17 6.34 11.09
C ALA A 196 13.91 5.12 11.99
N SER A 197 13.75 5.33 13.31
CA SER A 197 13.43 4.27 14.26
C SER A 197 12.07 3.61 13.99
N LEU A 198 11.05 4.38 13.65
CA LEU A 198 9.72 3.85 13.30
C LEU A 198 9.76 3.05 12.00
N LEU A 199 10.46 3.54 10.98
CA LEU A 199 10.64 2.80 9.73
C LEU A 199 11.44 1.51 9.94
N ALA A 200 12.45 1.51 10.81
CA ALA A 200 13.18 0.31 11.19
C ALA A 200 12.26 -0.72 11.87
N GLN A 201 11.47 -0.28 12.86
CA GLN A 201 10.49 -1.15 13.54
C GLN A 201 9.48 -1.75 12.55
N PHE A 202 8.94 -0.93 11.65
CA PHE A 202 8.05 -1.40 10.59
C PHE A 202 8.73 -2.45 9.71
N ALA A 203 9.94 -2.15 9.21
CA ALA A 203 10.66 -3.03 8.30
C ALA A 203 11.03 -4.38 8.96
N ASP A 204 11.56 -4.34 10.19
CA ASP A 204 11.92 -5.54 10.96
C ASP A 204 10.68 -6.39 11.29
N GLY A 205 9.59 -5.74 11.70
CA GLY A 205 8.33 -6.40 12.00
C GLY A 205 7.77 -7.13 10.77
N ILE A 206 7.66 -6.44 9.64
CA ILE A 206 7.15 -7.04 8.40
C ILE A 206 8.11 -8.11 7.85
N ALA A 207 9.43 -7.92 7.93
CA ALA A 207 10.39 -8.94 7.55
C ALA A 207 10.24 -10.21 8.41
N SER A 208 9.99 -10.06 9.72
CA SER A 208 9.74 -11.18 10.64
C SER A 208 8.44 -11.91 10.32
N LEU A 209 7.36 -11.18 10.03
CA LEU A 209 6.07 -11.72 9.59
C LEU A 209 6.23 -12.51 8.29
N ARG A 210 6.86 -11.91 7.27
CA ARG A 210 7.12 -12.56 5.98
C ARG A 210 7.94 -13.83 6.15
N SER A 211 9.01 -13.80 6.93
CA SER A 211 9.86 -14.97 7.19
C SER A 211 9.06 -16.13 7.81
N ALA A 212 8.26 -15.84 8.85
CA ALA A 212 7.43 -16.85 9.50
C ALA A 212 6.38 -17.45 8.55
N LEU A 213 5.71 -16.62 7.75
CA LEU A 213 4.68 -17.08 6.81
C LEU A 213 5.25 -17.76 5.56
N LEU A 214 6.50 -17.50 5.19
CA LEU A 214 7.20 -18.28 4.17
C LEU A 214 7.50 -19.69 4.67
N ALA A 215 7.92 -19.84 5.93
CA ALA A 215 8.20 -21.14 6.54
C ALA A 215 6.97 -22.06 6.62
N THR A 216 5.76 -21.49 6.64
CA THR A 216 4.49 -22.23 6.67
C THR A 216 3.73 -22.22 5.35
N ALA A 217 4.31 -21.63 4.29
CA ALA A 217 3.71 -21.42 2.97
C ALA A 217 2.45 -20.54 2.94
N ASP A 218 2.13 -19.84 4.04
CA ASP A 218 0.95 -18.98 4.16
C ASP A 218 1.16 -17.59 3.52
N TRP A 219 2.41 -17.17 3.28
CA TRP A 219 2.75 -15.87 2.67
C TRP A 219 2.10 -15.66 1.29
N ARG A 220 1.93 -16.75 0.53
CA ARG A 220 1.27 -16.75 -0.78
C ARG A 220 -0.19 -16.30 -0.73
N SER A 221 -0.83 -16.42 0.43
CA SER A 221 -2.23 -16.06 0.68
C SER A 221 -2.40 -14.95 1.72
N THR A 222 -1.33 -14.20 2.03
CA THR A 222 -1.36 -13.07 2.94
C THR A 222 -1.17 -11.77 2.18
N LEU A 223 -1.99 -10.77 2.50
CA LEU A 223 -1.87 -9.39 2.05
C LEU A 223 -1.61 -8.50 3.26
N VAL A 224 -0.53 -7.72 3.22
CA VAL A 224 -0.19 -6.68 4.20
C VAL A 224 -0.41 -5.33 3.53
N MET A 225 -1.09 -4.40 4.19
CA MET A 225 -1.33 -3.05 3.68
C MET A 225 -1.10 -2.02 4.78
N THR A 226 -0.32 -0.98 4.49
CA THR A 226 -0.18 0.15 5.42
C THR A 226 -1.29 1.18 5.20
N ARG A 227 -1.57 1.96 6.23
CA ARG A 227 -2.43 3.15 6.21
C ARG A 227 -1.73 4.27 6.95
N SER A 228 -1.78 5.46 6.39
CA SER A 228 -1.35 6.69 7.05
C SER A 228 -2.50 7.66 6.96
N GLU A 229 -2.99 8.12 8.11
CA GLU A 229 -4.19 8.97 8.19
C GLU A 229 -4.11 10.21 7.28
N PHE A 230 -2.90 10.75 7.14
CA PHE A 230 -2.51 11.75 6.16
C PHE A 230 -0.98 11.72 5.96
N GLY A 231 -0.41 12.68 5.24
CA GLY A 231 1.03 12.79 5.00
C GLY A 231 1.70 13.91 5.80
N ARG A 232 2.93 14.26 5.40
CA ARG A 232 3.67 15.40 5.94
C ARG A 232 3.94 16.47 4.90
N SER A 233 4.12 17.71 5.35
CA SER A 233 4.50 18.85 4.51
C SER A 233 5.78 18.54 3.74
N ALA A 234 5.90 19.03 2.51
CA ALA A 234 7.10 18.79 1.69
C ALA A 234 8.31 19.57 2.21
N ARG A 235 8.07 20.79 2.72
CA ARG A 235 9.07 21.63 3.39
C ARG A 235 9.23 21.23 4.85
N GLU A 236 10.46 21.12 5.33
CA GLU A 236 10.74 21.03 6.76
C GLU A 236 10.49 22.34 7.49
N ASN A 237 10.08 22.28 8.76
CA ASN A 237 9.89 23.45 9.60
C ASN A 237 11.20 23.84 10.32
N ASP A 238 11.18 24.98 11.01
CA ASP A 238 12.36 25.54 11.69
C ASP A 238 12.85 24.68 12.87
N THR A 239 12.02 23.74 13.37
CA THR A 239 12.38 22.81 14.46
C THR A 239 12.88 21.47 13.93
N ARG A 240 13.23 21.37 12.64
CA ARG A 240 13.74 20.15 11.99
C ARG A 240 12.72 19.00 12.03
N GLY A 241 11.43 19.34 11.95
CA GLY A 241 10.29 18.45 11.82
C GLY A 241 9.45 18.80 10.61
N THR A 242 8.21 18.30 10.58
CA THR A 242 7.28 18.52 9.46
C THR A 242 5.85 18.73 9.94
N GLU A 243 5.12 19.57 9.22
CA GLU A 243 3.69 19.81 9.47
C GLU A 243 2.82 18.75 8.79
N HIS A 244 1.52 18.77 9.09
CA HIS A 244 0.56 17.88 8.42
C HIS A 244 0.47 18.19 6.93
N GLY A 245 0.48 17.14 6.10
CA GLY A 245 0.29 17.20 4.64
C GLY A 245 -0.83 16.27 4.18
N ALA A 246 -1.16 16.24 2.88
CA ALA A 246 -2.34 15.52 2.41
C ALA A 246 -2.11 14.06 1.99
N ALA A 247 -0.88 13.70 1.61
CA ALA A 247 -0.60 12.41 0.98
C ALA A 247 0.68 11.74 1.48
N ALA A 248 0.65 10.42 1.60
CA ALA A 248 1.78 9.58 1.99
C ALA A 248 1.84 8.29 1.18
N PRO A 249 3.03 7.72 0.92
CA PRO A 249 3.15 6.42 0.28
C PRO A 249 2.61 5.31 1.18
N GLN A 250 1.96 4.31 0.57
CA GLN A 250 1.51 3.11 1.27
C GLN A 250 2.21 1.87 0.71
N PHE A 251 2.58 0.95 1.59
CA PHE A 251 3.14 -0.34 1.22
C PHE A 251 2.05 -1.39 1.14
N VAL A 252 2.09 -2.19 0.08
CA VAL A 252 1.29 -3.41 -0.05
C VAL A 252 2.25 -4.57 -0.28
N LEU A 253 2.26 -5.56 0.62
CA LEU A 253 3.16 -6.70 0.55
C LEU A 253 2.41 -8.03 0.58
N GLY A 254 2.94 -9.04 -0.08
CA GLY A 254 2.35 -10.38 -0.06
C GLY A 254 2.82 -11.25 -1.22
N GLY A 255 2.70 -12.57 -1.10
CA GLY A 255 3.12 -13.49 -2.16
C GLY A 255 2.24 -13.42 -3.42
N ALA A 256 1.06 -12.82 -3.34
CA ALA A 256 0.18 -12.55 -4.48
C ALA A 256 0.31 -11.10 -5.01
N VAL A 257 1.15 -10.26 -4.40
CA VAL A 257 1.35 -8.88 -4.83
C VAL A 257 2.25 -8.85 -6.06
N ARG A 258 1.89 -8.02 -7.03
CA ARG A 258 2.76 -7.58 -8.12
C ARG A 258 3.52 -6.34 -7.64
N GLY A 259 4.75 -6.55 -7.20
CA GLY A 259 5.60 -5.48 -6.69
C GLY A 259 5.99 -4.42 -7.72
N GLY A 260 6.47 -3.28 -7.22
CA GLY A 260 6.83 -2.11 -8.03
C GLY A 260 6.34 -0.79 -7.42
N LEU A 261 6.65 0.31 -8.11
CA LEU A 261 6.10 1.63 -7.82
C LEU A 261 4.79 1.83 -8.57
N PHE A 262 3.77 2.32 -7.87
CA PHE A 262 2.44 2.63 -8.38
C PHE A 262 2.05 4.07 -8.02
N GLY A 263 1.18 4.67 -8.83
CA GLY A 263 0.88 6.10 -8.75
C GLY A 263 2.01 6.94 -9.33
N GLU A 264 1.85 8.26 -9.24
CA GLU A 264 2.83 9.21 -9.77
C GLU A 264 3.88 9.56 -8.72
N ALA A 265 5.08 9.92 -9.18
CA ALA A 265 6.10 10.50 -8.30
C ALA A 265 5.60 11.84 -7.73
N PRO A 266 5.96 12.18 -6.48
CA PRO A 266 5.51 13.42 -5.85
C PRO A 266 5.95 14.67 -6.65
N ARG A 267 5.01 15.57 -6.95
CA ARG A 267 5.28 16.83 -7.67
C ARG A 267 5.70 17.92 -6.69
N LEU A 268 7.02 18.17 -6.56
CA LEU A 268 7.56 19.17 -5.62
C LEU A 268 7.46 20.63 -6.11
N ASP A 269 6.85 20.89 -7.27
CA ASP A 269 6.59 22.20 -7.93
C ASP A 269 5.13 22.57 -7.86
N ALA A 270 4.29 21.60 -7.53
CA ALA A 270 2.84 21.73 -7.47
C ALA A 270 2.37 21.27 -6.09
N LEU A 271 2.86 21.96 -5.05
CA LEU A 271 2.41 21.77 -3.68
C LEU A 271 1.07 22.46 -3.47
N ASP A 272 0.30 21.98 -2.49
CA ASP A 272 -0.92 22.66 -2.06
C ASP A 272 -0.64 24.03 -1.40
N ALA A 273 -1.71 24.75 -1.07
CA ALA A 273 -1.61 26.09 -0.48
C ALA A 273 -0.85 26.13 0.85
N GLU A 274 -0.67 24.98 1.51
CA GLU A 274 0.05 24.86 2.78
C GLU A 274 1.39 24.12 2.63
N GLY A 275 1.86 23.90 1.40
CA GLY A 275 3.16 23.27 1.11
C GLY A 275 3.17 21.76 1.27
N GLY A 276 2.01 21.11 1.27
CA GLY A 276 1.83 19.66 1.27
C GLY A 276 1.82 19.05 -0.14
N LEU A 277 2.07 17.74 -0.21
CA LEU A 277 1.89 16.95 -1.42
C LEU A 277 0.40 16.75 -1.69
N THR A 278 -0.03 16.91 -2.95
CA THR A 278 -1.40 16.60 -3.36
C THR A 278 -1.64 15.09 -3.40
N ALA A 279 -2.85 14.66 -3.06
CA ALA A 279 -3.26 13.26 -3.23
C ALA A 279 -3.61 12.98 -4.69
N ASP A 280 -2.86 12.08 -5.32
CA ASP A 280 -3.12 11.61 -6.70
C ASP A 280 -3.85 10.25 -6.71
N VAL A 281 -3.75 9.48 -5.63
CA VAL A 281 -4.43 8.20 -5.46
C VAL A 281 -5.39 8.27 -4.28
N ASP A 282 -6.68 8.09 -4.54
CA ASP A 282 -7.68 7.97 -3.48
C ASP A 282 -7.46 6.67 -2.68
N PHE A 283 -7.30 6.79 -1.35
CA PHE A 283 -7.02 5.64 -0.50
C PHE A 283 -8.10 4.56 -0.56
N ARG A 284 -9.34 4.90 -0.95
CA ARG A 284 -10.41 3.91 -1.06
C ARG A 284 -10.17 2.93 -2.20
N ARG A 285 -9.26 3.24 -3.14
CA ARG A 285 -8.74 2.25 -4.10
C ARG A 285 -7.95 1.14 -3.41
N LEU A 286 -7.25 1.42 -2.31
CA LEU A 286 -6.63 0.38 -1.47
C LEU A 286 -7.71 -0.49 -0.81
N CYS A 287 -8.76 0.13 -0.25
CA CYS A 287 -9.91 -0.60 0.30
C CYS A 287 -10.57 -1.50 -0.76
N ALA A 288 -10.80 -0.98 -1.97
CA ALA A 288 -11.33 -1.73 -3.10
C ALA A 288 -10.42 -2.90 -3.50
N THR A 289 -9.10 -2.68 -3.50
CA THR A 289 -8.09 -3.71 -3.75
C THR A 289 -8.16 -4.86 -2.74
N ALA A 290 -8.38 -4.54 -1.46
CA ALA A 290 -8.58 -5.54 -0.42
C ALA A 290 -9.93 -6.27 -0.58
N LEU A 291 -11.02 -5.55 -0.87
CA LEU A 291 -12.36 -6.10 -1.05
C LEU A 291 -12.41 -7.11 -2.21
N ASP A 292 -11.87 -6.72 -3.36
CA ASP A 292 -11.72 -7.57 -4.53
C ASP A 292 -10.79 -8.76 -4.23
N GLY A 293 -9.57 -8.49 -3.75
CA GLY A 293 -8.54 -9.51 -3.62
C GLY A 293 -8.77 -10.54 -2.52
N CYS A 294 -9.40 -10.15 -1.41
CA CYS A 294 -9.63 -11.03 -0.27
C CYS A 294 -10.98 -11.72 -0.32
N TRP A 295 -12.00 -11.07 -0.87
CA TRP A 295 -13.37 -11.57 -0.78
C TRP A 295 -14.09 -11.66 -2.12
N ASN A 296 -13.49 -11.20 -3.22
CA ASN A 296 -14.10 -11.17 -4.56
C ASN A 296 -15.49 -10.49 -4.53
N VAL A 297 -15.58 -9.38 -3.79
CA VAL A 297 -16.80 -8.57 -3.64
C VAL A 297 -16.63 -7.27 -4.41
N ASP A 298 -17.68 -6.87 -5.13
CA ASP A 298 -17.76 -5.56 -5.77
C ASP A 298 -17.59 -4.46 -4.69
N PRO A 299 -16.49 -3.66 -4.75
CA PRO A 299 -16.23 -2.62 -3.77
C PRO A 299 -17.37 -1.61 -3.64
N ALA A 300 -18.14 -1.34 -4.71
CA ALA A 300 -19.22 -0.36 -4.68
C ALA A 300 -20.31 -0.72 -3.65
N THR A 301 -20.55 -2.01 -3.44
CA THR A 301 -21.54 -2.50 -2.47
C THR A 301 -21.18 -2.19 -1.01
N ILE A 302 -19.88 -2.05 -0.71
CA ILE A 302 -19.36 -1.79 0.64
C ILE A 302 -18.94 -0.33 0.82
N LEU A 303 -18.35 0.27 -0.22
CA LEU A 303 -17.83 1.64 -0.19
C LEU A 303 -18.90 2.69 -0.56
N GLY A 304 -20.07 2.25 -1.01
CA GLY A 304 -21.20 3.11 -1.38
C GLY A 304 -21.08 3.76 -2.77
N ARG A 305 -19.92 3.64 -3.43
CA ARG A 305 -19.67 4.08 -4.80
C ARG A 305 -18.49 3.30 -5.41
N PRO A 306 -18.35 3.26 -6.75
CA PRO A 306 -17.26 2.51 -7.38
C PRO A 306 -15.90 3.16 -7.12
N PHE A 307 -14.92 2.31 -6.79
CA PHE A 307 -13.50 2.63 -6.77
C PHE A 307 -12.77 1.50 -7.48
N GLU A 308 -12.01 1.83 -8.53
CA GLU A 308 -11.25 0.83 -9.27
C GLU A 308 -10.11 0.28 -8.40
N PRO A 309 -10.06 -1.05 -8.17
CA PRO A 309 -8.93 -1.69 -7.51
C PRO A 309 -7.60 -1.31 -8.18
N LEU A 310 -6.55 -1.19 -7.37
CA LEU A 310 -5.20 -0.99 -7.90
C LEU A 310 -4.75 -2.30 -8.55
N PRO A 311 -4.08 -2.25 -9.71
CA PRO A 311 -3.63 -3.44 -10.42
C PRO A 311 -2.35 -4.00 -9.77
N LEU A 312 -2.33 -4.18 -8.46
CA LEU A 312 -1.14 -4.60 -7.70
C LEU A 312 -1.22 -6.04 -7.22
N LEU A 313 -2.25 -6.78 -7.61
CA LEU A 313 -2.42 -8.19 -7.28
C LEU A 313 -2.28 -9.03 -8.56
N ARG A 314 -1.51 -10.12 -8.47
CA ARG A 314 -1.30 -11.07 -9.57
C ARG A 314 -2.62 -11.78 -9.88
N ALA A 315 -2.88 -12.00 -11.16
CA ALA A 315 -3.97 -12.86 -11.63
C ALA A 315 -3.75 -14.30 -11.14
#